data_AF-A0A7X8SVT3-F1
#
_entry.id   AF-A0A7X8SVT3-F1
#
_cell.length_a   1.000
_cell.length_b   1.000
_cell.length_c   1.000
_cell.angle_alpha   90.00
_cell.angle_beta   90.00
_cell.angle_gamma   90.00
#
_symmetry.space_group_name_H-M   'P 1'
#
loop_
_entity.id
_entity.type
_entity.pdbx_description
1 polymer ?
#
loop_
_entity_poly.entity_id
_entity_poly.type
_entity_poly.pdbx_seq_one_letter_code
_entity_poly.pdbx_strand_id
1 'polypeptide(L)'
;MLVLAHNNGITLGLLGNEILGKGADCWLVQCRIEGDSGRRFNPLQAELNPRLRYLEDEDDYYWLASTSVVVWNAEVFDELFTDISDDTTGPTLWCNRETGKVFSPYDGGFDLFPTTMVEAAELKSRYGQWLSPEQSGL
;
A
#
# COMPACT_ATOMS: atom_id res chain seq x y z
N MET A 1 -0.36 11.19 -6.64
CA MET A 1 0.35 9.90 -6.66
C MET A 1 1.80 10.15 -7.00
N LEU A 2 2.71 9.58 -6.22
CA LEU A 2 4.13 9.46 -6.54
C LEU A 2 4.44 7.98 -6.60
N VAL A 3 5.04 7.54 -7.70
CA VAL A 3 5.52 6.18 -7.87
C VAL A 3 7.02 6.19 -7.64
N LEU A 4 7.46 5.36 -6.71
CA LEU A 4 8.84 5.29 -6.31
C LEU A 4 9.30 3.83 -6.39
N ALA A 5 10.48 3.61 -6.99
CA ALA A 5 11.09 2.30 -7.16
C ALA A 5 11.97 1.94 -5.97
N HIS A 6 12.08 0.65 -5.68
CA HIS A 6 12.94 0.16 -4.60
C HIS A 6 14.42 0.49 -4.86
N ASN A 7 15.13 0.96 -3.83
CA ASN A 7 16.57 1.22 -3.87
C ASN A 7 17.17 0.91 -2.49
N ASN A 8 18.40 0.39 -2.45
CA ASN A 8 19.11 -0.13 -1.26
C ASN A 8 19.30 0.88 -0.10
N GLY A 9 18.82 2.12 -0.24
CA GLY A 9 18.97 3.20 0.74
C GLY A 9 17.76 3.47 1.63
N ILE A 10 16.58 2.91 1.33
CA ILE A 10 15.37 3.13 2.14
C ILE A 10 14.54 1.88 2.36
N THR A 11 14.02 1.78 3.58
CA THR A 11 13.09 0.73 4.00
C THR A 11 11.65 1.20 3.81
N LEU A 12 10.75 0.27 3.49
CA LEU A 12 9.30 0.49 3.40
C LEU A 12 8.75 1.26 4.61
N GLY A 13 9.28 0.95 5.79
CA GLY A 13 8.94 1.63 7.04
C GLY A 13 9.26 3.12 7.09
N LEU A 14 10.34 3.59 6.46
CA LEU A 14 10.69 5.01 6.49
C LEU A 14 9.68 5.86 5.73
N LEU A 15 9.26 5.40 4.55
CA LEU A 15 8.32 6.14 3.71
C LEU A 15 6.89 6.06 4.24
N GLY A 16 6.49 4.90 4.75
CA GLY A 16 5.23 4.81 5.47
C GLY A 16 5.18 5.74 6.68
N ASN A 17 6.28 5.86 7.44
CA ASN A 17 6.38 6.85 8.53
C ASN A 17 6.28 8.30 8.05
N GLU A 18 6.89 8.62 6.90
CA GLU A 18 6.86 9.96 6.33
C GLU A 18 5.45 10.34 5.85
N ILE A 19 4.77 9.45 5.13
CA ILE A 19 3.49 9.75 4.51
C ILE A 19 2.31 9.59 5.47
N LEU A 20 2.33 8.56 6.33
CA LEU A 20 1.22 8.28 7.26
C LEU A 20 1.44 8.94 8.62
N GLY A 21 2.68 9.14 9.04
CA GLY A 21 3.01 9.56 10.41
C GLY A 21 3.17 8.36 11.36
N LYS A 22 4.20 8.40 12.21
CA LYS A 22 4.44 7.36 13.23
C LYS A 22 3.27 7.27 14.21
N GLY A 23 2.74 6.07 14.43
CA GLY A 23 1.64 5.83 15.37
C GLY A 23 0.29 6.36 14.88
N ALA A 24 0.14 6.68 13.59
CA ALA A 24 -1.11 7.18 13.05
C ALA A 24 -2.20 6.09 13.04
N ASP A 25 -3.44 6.49 13.29
CA ASP A 25 -4.59 5.64 13.06
C ASP A 25 -4.80 5.45 11.54
N CYS A 26 -4.78 4.21 11.09
CA CYS A 26 -4.89 3.85 9.68
C CYS A 26 -6.01 2.83 9.43
N TRP A 27 -6.54 2.85 8.21
CA TRP A 27 -7.15 1.68 7.60
C TRP A 27 -6.04 0.86 6.93
N LEU A 28 -5.86 -0.40 7.30
CA LEU A 28 -5.20 -1.40 6.47
C LEU A 28 -6.24 -1.96 5.50
N VAL A 29 -5.97 -1.88 4.20
CA VAL A 29 -6.84 -2.39 3.14
C VAL A 29 -6.10 -3.47 2.39
N GLN A 30 -6.75 -4.63 2.23
CA GLN A 30 -6.21 -5.76 1.48
C GLN A 30 -7.26 -6.25 0.48
N CYS A 31 -6.84 -6.38 -0.78
CA CYS A 31 -7.67 -6.81 -1.89
C CYS A 31 -7.33 -8.25 -2.30
N ARG A 32 -8.34 -9.01 -2.75
CA ARG A 32 -8.16 -10.34 -3.33
C ARG A 32 -9.21 -10.63 -4.39
N ILE A 33 -8.92 -11.56 -5.29
CA ILE A 33 -9.90 -12.11 -6.21
C ILE A 33 -10.83 -13.07 -5.43
N GLU A 34 -12.14 -12.96 -5.67
CA GLU A 34 -13.14 -13.83 -5.09
C GLU A 34 -12.93 -15.28 -5.56
N GLY A 35 -12.81 -16.21 -4.62
CA GLY A 35 -12.53 -17.62 -4.90
C GLY A 35 -11.04 -17.95 -5.03
N ASP A 36 -10.14 -16.95 -5.04
CA ASP A 36 -8.71 -17.22 -4.92
C ASP A 36 -8.39 -17.70 -3.50
N SER A 37 -7.89 -18.93 -3.41
CA SER A 37 -7.42 -19.58 -2.19
C SER A 37 -5.91 -19.84 -2.24
N GLY A 38 -5.22 -19.21 -3.19
CA GLY A 38 -3.79 -19.32 -3.39
C GLY A 38 -2.96 -18.76 -2.23
N ARG A 39 -1.63 -18.93 -2.34
CA ARG A 39 -0.63 -18.46 -1.35
C ARG A 39 -0.65 -16.94 -1.10
N ARG A 40 -1.40 -16.17 -1.90
CA ARG A 40 -1.46 -14.70 -1.85
C ARG A 40 -2.32 -14.12 -0.72
N PHE A 41 -2.73 -14.95 0.22
CA PHE A 41 -3.61 -14.54 1.31
C PHE A 41 -2.96 -14.85 2.66
N ASN A 42 -2.27 -13.83 3.19
CA ASN A 42 -1.92 -13.77 4.59
C ASN A 42 -2.94 -12.88 5.32
N PRO A 43 -3.98 -13.44 5.97
CA PRO A 43 -5.05 -12.67 6.61
C PRO A 43 -4.62 -11.95 7.89
N LEU A 44 -3.31 -11.91 8.20
CA LEU A 44 -2.78 -11.74 9.55
C LEU A 44 -3.36 -10.57 10.34
N GLN A 45 -3.97 -9.54 9.74
CA GLN A 45 -4.46 -8.37 10.48
C GLN A 45 -5.76 -7.73 9.97
N ALA A 46 -6.48 -8.33 9.01
CA ALA A 46 -7.75 -7.77 8.51
C ALA A 46 -8.97 -8.58 8.96
N GLU A 47 -9.98 -7.95 9.58
CA GLU A 47 -11.32 -8.51 9.77
C GLU A 47 -11.90 -8.94 8.41
N LEU A 48 -12.20 -10.22 8.29
CA LEU A 48 -12.60 -10.85 7.03
C LEU A 48 -14.12 -10.91 6.90
N ASN A 49 -14.70 -9.84 6.35
CA ASN A 49 -15.89 -9.91 5.49
C ASN A 49 -15.87 -8.71 4.54
N PRO A 50 -16.15 -8.90 3.23
CA PRO A 50 -15.93 -7.83 2.26
C PRO A 50 -16.83 -6.65 2.61
N ARG A 51 -16.22 -5.48 2.79
CA ARG A 51 -16.97 -4.22 2.85
C ARG A 51 -17.21 -3.64 1.47
N LEU A 52 -16.40 -4.07 0.49
CA LEU A 52 -16.56 -3.76 -0.92
C LEU A 52 -16.31 -5.00 -1.76
N ARG A 53 -17.23 -5.27 -2.69
CA ARG A 53 -17.12 -6.29 -3.73
C ARG A 53 -17.42 -5.62 -5.06
N TYR A 54 -16.53 -5.76 -6.04
CA TYR A 54 -16.70 -5.14 -7.36
C TYR A 54 -16.28 -6.11 -8.45
N LEU A 55 -16.96 -6.04 -9.60
CA LEU A 55 -16.66 -6.83 -10.79
C LEU A 55 -15.48 -6.17 -11.51
N GLU A 56 -14.51 -6.96 -11.97
CA GLU A 56 -13.47 -6.47 -12.88
C GLU A 56 -14.08 -6.22 -14.26
N ASP A 57 -13.76 -5.09 -14.89
CA ASP A 57 -14.44 -4.69 -16.13
C ASP A 57 -14.00 -5.52 -17.34
N GLU A 58 -12.76 -6.01 -17.32
CA GLU A 58 -12.14 -6.78 -18.42
C GLU A 58 -12.25 -8.30 -18.23
N ASP A 59 -12.44 -8.77 -16.99
CA ASP A 59 -12.42 -10.18 -16.63
C ASP A 59 -13.66 -10.59 -15.82
N ASP A 60 -14.16 -11.81 -16.02
CA ASP A 60 -15.34 -12.35 -15.31
C ASP A 60 -15.01 -12.81 -13.86
N TYR A 61 -14.34 -11.96 -13.07
CA TYR A 61 -14.10 -12.20 -11.65
C TYR A 61 -14.41 -10.98 -10.79
N TYR A 62 -14.58 -11.21 -9.49
CA TYR A 62 -14.83 -10.15 -8.52
C TYR A 62 -13.60 -9.89 -7.66
N TRP A 63 -13.32 -8.63 -7.39
CA TRP A 63 -12.43 -8.22 -6.32
C TRP A 63 -13.18 -8.07 -5.00
N LEU A 64 -12.51 -8.45 -3.91
CA LEU A 64 -12.96 -8.28 -2.54
C LEU A 64 -11.96 -7.40 -1.80
N ALA A 65 -12.38 -6.21 -1.37
CA ALA A 65 -11.59 -5.35 -0.50
C ALA A 65 -12.05 -5.51 0.95
N SER A 66 -11.10 -5.83 1.82
CA SER A 66 -11.30 -5.96 3.27
C SER A 66 -10.52 -4.86 3.98
N THR A 67 -11.03 -4.38 5.11
CA THR A 67 -10.43 -3.24 5.83
C THR A 67 -10.32 -3.52 7.31
N SER A 68 -9.26 -3.04 7.96
CA SER A 68 -9.16 -3.04 9.43
C SER A 68 -8.57 -1.76 9.96
N VAL A 69 -9.02 -1.38 11.16
CA VAL A 69 -8.44 -0.25 11.89
C VAL A 69 -7.16 -0.75 12.55
N VAL A 70 -6.04 -0.12 12.22
CA VAL A 70 -4.72 -0.43 12.77
C VAL A 70 -4.03 0.86 13.20
N VAL A 71 -3.08 0.74 14.11
CA VAL A 71 -2.13 1.81 14.40
C VAL A 71 -0.89 1.57 13.56
N TRP A 72 -0.48 2.56 12.78
CA TRP A 72 0.70 2.48 11.93
C TRP A 72 1.96 2.33 12.78
N ASN A 73 2.62 1.18 12.62
CA ASN A 73 3.97 0.93 13.09
C ASN A 73 4.66 0.03 12.08
N ALA A 74 5.65 0.57 11.37
CA ALA A 74 6.39 -0.15 10.34
C ALA A 74 6.92 -1.52 10.82
N GLU A 75 7.48 -1.58 12.03
CA GLU A 75 8.09 -2.79 12.59
C GLU A 75 7.05 -3.91 12.81
N VAL A 76 5.79 -3.55 13.07
CA VAL A 76 4.69 -4.52 13.22
C VAL A 76 4.28 -5.13 11.87
N PHE A 77 4.62 -4.47 10.76
CA PHE A 77 4.28 -4.90 9.41
C PHE A 77 5.47 -5.47 8.63
N ASP A 78 6.63 -5.68 9.27
CA ASP A 78 7.84 -6.17 8.58
C ASP A 78 7.63 -7.52 7.85
N GLU A 79 6.89 -8.45 8.46
CA GLU A 79 6.53 -9.72 7.81
C GLU A 79 5.62 -9.49 6.59
N LEU A 80 4.61 -8.62 6.73
CA LEU A 80 3.71 -8.27 5.64
C LEU A 80 4.45 -7.54 4.50
N PHE A 81 5.44 -6.69 4.81
CA PHE A 81 6.30 -6.07 3.81
C PHE A 81 7.15 -7.06 3.05
N THR A 82 7.62 -8.12 3.73
CA THR A 82 8.32 -9.22 3.09
C THR A 82 7.37 -9.94 2.13
N ASP A 83 6.16 -10.27 2.59
CA ASP A 83 5.15 -10.93 1.76
C ASP A 83 4.76 -10.08 0.52
N ILE A 84 4.63 -8.76 0.69
CA ILE A 84 4.35 -7.82 -0.41
C ILE A 84 5.49 -7.82 -1.43
N SER A 85 6.73 -7.83 -0.95
CA SER A 85 7.93 -7.82 -1.80
C SER A 85 8.14 -9.15 -2.53
N ASP A 86 7.65 -10.26 -1.96
CA ASP A 86 7.71 -11.59 -2.57
C ASP A 86 6.49 -11.90 -3.49
N ASP A 87 5.61 -10.92 -3.73
CA ASP A 87 4.35 -11.06 -4.47
C ASP A 87 3.43 -12.18 -3.89
N THR A 88 3.52 -12.39 -2.57
CA THR A 88 2.71 -13.36 -1.81
C THR A 88 1.54 -12.70 -1.09
N THR A 89 1.18 -11.47 -1.46
CA THR A 89 -0.06 -10.81 -1.06
C THR A 89 -0.85 -10.35 -2.27
N GLY A 90 -2.17 -10.17 -2.13
CA GLY A 90 -2.92 -9.29 -3.02
C GLY A 90 -2.60 -7.80 -2.76
N PRO A 91 -3.15 -6.87 -3.57
CA PRO A 91 -2.91 -5.43 -3.39
C PRO A 91 -3.22 -4.98 -1.96
N THR A 92 -2.25 -4.31 -1.34
CA THR A 92 -2.29 -3.92 0.06
C THR A 92 -1.91 -2.46 0.22
N LEU A 93 -2.70 -1.69 0.98
CA LEU A 93 -2.43 -0.29 1.26
C LEU A 93 -2.83 0.12 2.67
N TRP A 94 -2.24 1.21 3.14
CA TRP A 94 -2.61 1.88 4.38
C TRP A 94 -3.13 3.27 4.06
N CYS A 95 -4.26 3.65 4.65
CA CYS A 95 -4.84 4.97 4.54
C CYS A 95 -4.93 5.62 5.92
N ASN A 96 -4.25 6.74 6.14
CA ASN A 96 -4.36 7.49 7.39
C ASN A 96 -5.80 8.01 7.55
N ARG A 97 -6.43 7.70 8.67
CA ARG A 97 -7.86 7.96 8.94
C ARG A 97 -8.18 9.43 9.20
N GLU A 98 -7.20 10.21 9.63
CA GLU A 98 -7.34 11.63 9.90
C GLU A 98 -7.06 12.46 8.66
N THR A 99 -5.98 12.15 7.94
CA THR A 99 -5.51 12.97 6.82
C THR A 99 -6.02 12.48 5.46
N GLY A 100 -6.31 11.18 5.32
CA GLY A 100 -6.64 10.56 4.04
C GLY A 100 -5.44 10.25 3.14
N LYS A 101 -4.20 10.42 3.66
CA LYS A 101 -2.97 10.05 2.93
C LYS A 101 -2.86 8.53 2.79
N VAL A 102 -2.33 8.06 1.66
CA VAL A 102 -2.20 6.62 1.37
C VAL A 102 -0.75 6.22 1.11
N PHE A 103 -0.38 5.07 1.65
CA PHE A 103 0.85 4.33 1.38
C PHE A 103 0.49 2.96 0.78
N SER A 104 0.94 2.69 -0.44
CA SER A 104 0.60 1.48 -1.19
C SER A 104 1.86 0.81 -1.74
N PRO A 105 2.56 -0.02 -0.96
CA PRO A 105 3.72 -0.77 -1.43
C PRO A 105 3.33 -1.98 -2.29
N TYR A 106 4.23 -2.40 -3.17
CA TYR A 106 4.10 -3.56 -4.05
C TYR A 106 5.49 -4.10 -4.44
N ASP A 107 5.57 -5.26 -5.10
CA ASP A 107 6.84 -5.82 -5.58
C ASP A 107 7.55 -4.82 -6.52
N GLY A 108 8.74 -4.37 -6.09
CA GLY A 108 9.57 -3.44 -6.83
C GLY A 108 9.33 -1.95 -6.55
N GLY A 109 8.33 -1.56 -5.75
CA GLY A 109 8.05 -0.14 -5.52
C GLY A 109 6.94 0.20 -4.54
N PHE A 110 6.52 1.46 -4.60
CA PHE A 110 5.48 2.00 -3.73
C PHE A 110 4.85 3.26 -4.33
N ASP A 111 3.54 3.35 -4.14
CA ASP A 111 2.75 4.53 -4.45
C ASP A 111 2.43 5.34 -3.19
N LEU A 112 2.71 6.64 -3.25
CA LEU A 112 2.35 7.60 -2.22
C LEU A 112 1.23 8.51 -2.71
N PHE A 113 0.19 8.67 -1.90
CA PHE A 113 -0.92 9.59 -2.17
C PHE A 113 -0.97 10.66 -1.08
N PRO A 114 -0.19 11.75 -1.23
CA PRO A 114 -0.38 12.94 -0.42
C PRO A 114 -1.71 13.61 -0.76
N THR A 115 -2.20 14.42 0.17
CA THR A 115 -3.50 15.11 0.08
C THR A 115 -3.41 16.45 -0.63
N THR A 116 -2.20 16.98 -0.82
CA THR A 116 -1.97 18.26 -1.49
C THR A 116 -0.88 18.18 -2.54
N MET A 117 -0.95 19.07 -3.53
CA MET A 117 0.09 19.19 -4.57
C MET A 117 1.42 19.71 -4.01
N VAL A 118 1.40 20.50 -2.93
CA VAL A 118 2.60 21.01 -2.27
C VAL A 118 3.37 19.85 -1.63
N GLU A 119 2.69 19.03 -0.82
CA GLU A 119 3.30 17.82 -0.24
C GLU A 119 3.82 16.87 -1.32
N ALA A 120 3.07 16.72 -2.43
CA ALA A 120 3.53 15.92 -3.55
C ALA A 120 4.83 16.45 -4.15
N ALA A 121 4.96 17.76 -4.33
CA ALA A 121 6.18 18.39 -4.85
C ALA A 121 7.36 18.23 -3.87
N GLU A 122 7.12 18.38 -2.57
CA GLU A 122 8.14 18.19 -1.52
C GLU A 122 8.65 16.75 -1.48
N LEU A 123 7.75 15.76 -1.52
CA LEU A 123 8.11 14.35 -1.57
C LEU A 123 8.90 14.02 -2.86
N LYS A 124 8.48 14.56 -4.01
CA LYS A 124 9.22 14.40 -5.28
C LYS A 124 10.63 15.00 -5.20
N SER A 125 10.76 16.18 -4.61
CA SER A 125 12.07 16.83 -4.44
C SER A 125 12.97 16.03 -3.52
N ARG A 126 12.42 15.45 -2.45
CA ARG A 126 13.18 14.71 -1.43
C ARG A 126 13.60 13.32 -1.91
N TYR A 127 12.70 12.64 -2.61
CA TYR A 127 12.86 11.25 -3.04
C TYR A 127 13.04 11.14 -4.56
N GLY A 128 13.50 12.21 -5.20
CA GLY A 128 13.62 12.30 -6.66
C GLY A 128 14.50 11.22 -7.27
N GLN A 129 15.49 10.71 -6.52
CA GLN A 129 16.36 9.61 -6.95
C GLN A 129 15.68 8.25 -7.02
N TRP A 130 14.48 8.11 -6.44
CA TRP A 130 13.70 6.88 -6.47
C TRP A 130 12.43 7.02 -7.27
N LEU A 131 12.16 8.19 -7.87
CA LEU A 131 11.05 8.29 -8.81
C LEU A 131 11.24 7.25 -9.92
N SER A 132 10.17 6.51 -10.19
CA SER A 132 10.19 5.58 -11.31
C SER A 132 10.57 6.33 -12.58
N PRO A 133 11.54 5.82 -13.38
CA PRO A 133 11.88 6.43 -14.65
C PRO A 133 10.74 6.25 -15.69
N GLU A 134 9.81 5.33 -15.43
CA GLU A 134 8.67 5.09 -16.28
C GLU A 134 7.68 6.26 -16.20
N GLN A 135 7.35 6.85 -17.35
CA GLN A 135 6.41 7.98 -17.43
C GLN A 135 5.00 7.61 -16.95
N SER A 136 4.62 6.34 -17.08
CA SER A 136 3.39 5.76 -16.52
C SER A 136 3.43 5.71 -15.00
N GLY A 137 4.61 5.62 -14.39
CA GLY A 137 4.76 5.17 -13.02
C GLY A 137 4.43 3.68 -12.83
N LEU A 138 4.36 2.90 -13.91
CA LEU A 138 4.19 1.45 -13.92
C LEU A 138 5.21 0.86 -14.89
#